data_AF-A0A537WU48-F1
#
_entry.id   AF-A0A537WU48-F1
#
_cell.length_a   1.000
_cell.length_b   1.000
_cell.length_c   1.000
_cell.angle_alpha   90.00
_cell.angle_beta   90.00
_cell.angle_gamma   90.00
#
_symmetry.space_group_name_H-M   'P 1'
#
loop_
_entity.id
_entity.type
_entity.pdbx_description
1 polymer ?
#
loop_
_entity_poly.entity_id
_entity_poly.type
_entity_poly.pdbx_seq_one_letter_code
_entity_poly.pdbx_strand_id
1 'polypeptide(L)' 'MTEGPSTVRPSIGVSALLDRMRPESLTSFLITTSDGRLVGLVLRDDLERG' A
#
# COMPACT_ATOMS: atom_id res chain seq x y z
N MET A 1 -14.47 -16.75 -2.57
CA MET A 1 -13.07 -16.32 -2.73
C MET A 1 -12.92 -15.03 -1.94
N THR A 2 -11.93 -14.94 -1.06
CA THR A 2 -11.62 -13.66 -0.38
C THR A 2 -10.53 -12.99 -1.20
N GLU A 3 -10.69 -11.71 -1.53
CA GLU A 3 -9.64 -10.96 -2.19
C GLU A 3 -8.37 -10.96 -1.33
N GLY A 4 -7.24 -11.22 -1.98
CA GLY A 4 -5.95 -11.15 -1.32
C GLY A 4 -5.62 -9.71 -0.93
N PRO A 5 -4.64 -9.52 -0.03
CA PRO A 5 -4.21 -8.18 0.36
C PRO A 5 -3.64 -7.42 -0.84
N SER A 6 -3.93 -6.12 -0.90
CA SER A 6 -3.33 -5.25 -1.91
C SER A 6 -1.83 -5.07 -1.65
N THR A 7 -1.01 -5.30 -2.68
CA THR A 7 0.45 -5.19 -2.62
C THR A 7 0.97 -4.14 -3.60
N VAL A 8 2.05 -3.46 -3.23
CA VAL A 8 2.73 -2.44 -4.05
C VAL A 8 4.24 -2.51 -3.89
N ARG A 9 4.97 -1.92 -4.84
CA ARG A 9 6.44 -1.82 -4.81
C ARG A 9 6.89 -0.60 -3.99
N PRO A 10 8.07 -0.64 -3.34
CA PRO A 10 8.61 0.50 -2.59
C PRO A 10 8.73 1.81 -3.39
N SER A 11 8.89 1.72 -4.71
CA SER A 11 9.14 2.86 -5.60
C SER A 11 7.90 3.69 -5.95
N ILE A 12 6.70 3.31 -5.49
CA ILE A 12 5.43 3.93 -5.92
C ILE A 12 5.23 5.38 -5.43
N GLY A 13 5.84 5.75 -4.30
CA GLY A 13 5.70 7.08 -3.70
C GLY A 13 4.38 7.31 -2.95
N VAL A 14 4.39 8.28 -2.03
CA VAL A 14 3.29 8.52 -1.08
C VAL A 14 2.00 9.03 -1.75
N SER A 15 2.10 10.03 -2.64
CA SER A 15 0.91 10.61 -3.29
C SER A 15 0.15 9.56 -4.10
N ALA A 16 0.86 8.72 -4.86
CA ALA A 16 0.27 7.64 -5.62
C ALA A 16 -0.36 6.55 -4.73
N LEU A 17 0.16 6.31 -3.53
CA LEU A 17 -0.48 5.42 -2.55
C LEU A 17 -1.82 5.98 -2.08
N LEU A 18 -1.87 7.26 -1.70
CA LEU A 18 -3.11 7.91 -1.25
C LEU A 18 -4.18 7.94 -2.35
N ASP A 19 -3.78 8.24 -3.59
CA ASP A 19 -4.69 8.24 -4.75
C ASP A 19 -5.28 6.85 -5.03
N ARG A 20 -4.53 5.79 -4.71
CA ARG A 20 -5.01 4.40 -4.79
C ARG A 20 -5.86 3.99 -3.59
N MET A 21 -5.56 4.51 -2.40
CA MET A 21 -6.27 4.14 -1.17
C MET A 21 -7.68 4.73 -1.10
N ARG A 22 -7.85 5.99 -1.54
CA ARG A 22 -9.11 6.73 -1.37
C ARG A 22 -10.30 6.12 -2.10
N PRO A 23 -10.22 5.71 -3.39
CA PRO A 23 -11.38 5.22 -4.13
C PRO A 23 -11.91 3.90 -3.59
N GLU A 24 -11.00 3.03 -3.15
CA GLU A 24 -11.32 1.67 -2.69
C GLU A 24 -11.44 1.57 -1.15
N SER A 25 -11.38 2.71 -0.44
CA SER A 25 -11.37 2.77 1.02
C SER A 25 -10.31 1.87 1.67
N LEU A 26 -9.20 1.63 0.97
CA LEU A 26 -8.10 0.82 1.49
C LEU A 26 -7.43 1.56 2.63
N THR A 27 -7.19 0.84 3.72
CA THR A 27 -6.52 1.36 4.90
C THR A 27 -5.04 1.03 4.92
N SER A 28 -4.60 0.08 4.08
CA SER A 28 -3.21 -0.36 4.05
C SER A 28 -2.77 -0.97 2.72
N PHE A 29 -1.45 -0.97 2.51
CA PHE A 29 -0.77 -1.74 1.47
C PHE A 29 0.39 -2.54 2.05
N LEU A 30 0.53 -3.78 1.60
CA LEU A 30 1.76 -4.55 1.80
C LEU A 30 2.83 -4.09 0.80
N ILE A 31 4.01 -3.75 1.29
CA ILE A 31 5.13 -3.37 0.45
C ILE A 31 5.95 -4.61 0.14
N THR A 32 6.02 -4.98 -1.14
CA THR A 32 6.75 -6.16 -1.59
C THR A 32 7.79 -5.83 -2.65
N THR A 33 8.91 -6.55 -2.64
CA THR A 33 9.94 -6.49 -3.69
C THR A 33 9.55 -7.32 -4.91
N SER A 34 10.25 -7.09 -6.04
CA SER A 34 9.99 -7.78 -7.31
C SER A 34 10.08 -9.31 -7.23
N ASP A 35 10.89 -9.84 -6.32
CA ASP A 35 11.02 -11.27 -6.02
C ASP A 35 10.01 -11.78 -4.97
N GLY A 36 9.01 -10.97 -4.62
CA GLY A 36 7.87 -11.37 -3.79
C GLY A 36 8.10 -11.30 -2.28
N ARG A 37 9.21 -10.72 -1.82
CA ARG A 37 9.47 -10.58 -0.38
C ARG A 37 8.66 -9.43 0.20
N LEU A 38 8.03 -9.67 1.35
CA LEU A 38 7.40 -8.63 2.14
C LEU A 38 8.49 -7.82 2.86
N VAL A 39 8.49 -6.50 2.67
CA VAL A 39 9.49 -5.60 3.27
C VAL A 39 8.87 -4.51 4.13
N GLY A 40 7.55 -4.37 4.14
CA GLY A 40 6.87 -3.41 5.01
C GLY A 40 5.36 -3.40 4.86
N LEU A 41 4.74 -2.57 5.70
CA LEU A 41 3.32 -2.26 5.69
C LEU A 41 3.22 -0.73 5.71
N VAL A 42 2.32 -0.18 4.89
CA VAL A 42 1.96 1.23 4.94
C VAL A 42 0.51 1.34 5.36
N LEU A 43 0.24 2.13 6.39
CA LEU A 43 -1.11 2.50 6.80
C LEU A 43 -1.47 3.86 6.20
N ARG A 44 -2.72 4.03 5.77
CA ARG A 44 -3.21 5.32 5.26
C ARG A 44 -3.00 6.44 6.26
N ASP A 45 -3.31 6.17 7.53
CA ASP A 45 -3.19 7.15 8.60
C ASP A 45 -1.75 7.64 8.77
N ASP A 46 -0.74 6.79 8.54
CA ASP A 46 0.66 7.19 8.60
C ASP A 46 1.03 8.10 7.42
N LEU A 47 0.46 7.85 6.24
CA LEU A 47 0.66 8.70 5.05
C LEU A 47 -0.03 10.07 5.18
N GLU A 48 -1.19 10.12 5.84
CA GLU A 48 -1.95 11.36 6.04
C GLU A 48 -1.39 12.24 7.18
N ARG A 49 -0.63 11.63 8.11
CA ARG A 49 0.07 12.34 9.20
C ARG A 49 1.42 12.94 8.81
N GLY A 50 1.97 12.52 7.66
CA GLY A 50 3.28 12.92 7.15
C GLY A 50 3.36 14.36 6.70
#